data_AF-A0A922ZFX6-F1
#
_entry.id   AF-A0A922ZFX6-F1
#
_cell.length_a   1.000
_cell.length_b   1.000
_cell.length_c   1.000
_cell.angle_alpha   90.00
_cell.angle_beta   90.00
_cell.angle_gamma   90.00
#
_symmetry.space_group_name_H-M   'P 1'
#
loop_
_entity.id
_entity.type
_entity.pdbx_description
1 polymer ?
#
loop_
_entity_poly.entity_id
_entity_poly.type
_entity_poly.pdbx_seq_one_letter_code
_entity_poly.pdbx_strand_id
1 'polypeptide(L)'
;MPVKYFNGVPIFVPNSIPKKGEGYYVSYNPSARDYGVDTTALVVRVDNGNRDVYYILSGDHVEDYNACDSLDDCLRYLFDHEDQLHHMSEPIEHARPS
;
A
#
# COMPACT_ATOMS: atom_id res chain seq x y z
N MET A 1 6.41 -12.56 2.12
CA MET A 1 6.04 -12.05 3.45
C MET A 1 7.31 -11.86 4.25
N PRO A 2 7.48 -10.76 5.01
CA PRO A 2 8.68 -10.57 5.84
C PRO A 2 8.79 -11.67 6.89
N VAL A 3 9.99 -12.22 7.04
CA VAL A 3 10.31 -13.24 8.05
C VAL A 3 11.28 -12.61 9.05
N LYS A 4 10.87 -12.52 10.31
CA LYS A 4 11.79 -12.23 11.43
C LYS A 4 12.21 -13.53 12.08
N TYR A 5 13.31 -13.52 12.82
CA TYR A 5 13.73 -14.69 13.61
C TYR A 5 13.61 -14.37 15.09
N PHE A 6 12.87 -15.21 15.83
CA PHE A 6 12.81 -15.15 17.28
C PHE A 6 13.39 -16.45 17.84
N ASN A 7 14.53 -16.37 18.53
CA ASN A 7 15.30 -17.53 19.00
C ASN A 7 15.61 -18.56 17.89
N GLY A 8 15.91 -18.11 16.68
CA GLY A 8 16.23 -18.97 15.54
C GLY A 8 15.02 -19.57 14.80
N VAL A 9 13.80 -19.30 15.26
CA VAL A 9 12.56 -19.73 14.59
C VAL A 9 12.07 -18.62 13.65
N PRO A 10 11.80 -18.93 12.36
CA PRO A 10 11.20 -17.96 11.45
C PRO A 10 9.76 -17.66 11.88
N ILE A 11 9.47 -16.39 12.14
CA ILE A 11 8.13 -15.85 12.38
C ILE A 11 7.71 -15.01 11.19
N PHE A 12 6.52 -15.31 10.67
CA PHE A 12 5.87 -14.53 9.62
C PHE A 12 5.40 -13.21 10.20
N VAL A 13 5.86 -12.09 9.65
CA VAL A 13 5.37 -10.77 10.02
C VAL A 13 4.34 -10.36 8.96
N PRO A 14 3.06 -10.19 9.32
CA PRO A 14 2.08 -9.67 8.38
C PRO A 14 2.39 -8.19 8.06
N ASN A 15 1.91 -7.72 6.91
CA ASN A 15 1.89 -6.28 6.63
C ASN A 15 1.15 -5.54 7.75
N SER A 16 1.59 -4.34 8.10
CA SER A 16 0.82 -3.48 8.99
C SER A 16 -0.24 -2.74 8.20
N ILE A 17 -1.40 -2.49 8.82
CA ILE A 17 -2.48 -1.69 8.25
C ILE A 17 -2.61 -0.41 9.08
N PRO A 18 -1.79 0.63 8.80
CA PRO A 18 -1.77 1.86 9.60
C PRO A 18 -3.05 2.68 9.48
N LYS A 19 -3.74 2.62 8.33
CA LYS A 19 -4.95 3.40 8.06
C LYS A 19 -6.02 2.56 7.36
N LYS A 20 -7.29 2.82 7.71
CA LYS A 20 -8.48 2.30 7.02
C LYS A 20 -9.49 3.44 6.86
N GLY A 21 -10.17 3.45 5.72
CA GLY A 21 -11.33 4.32 5.46
C GLY A 21 -12.44 3.54 4.78
N GLU A 22 -13.53 4.23 4.44
CA GLU A 22 -14.61 3.61 3.67
C GLU A 22 -14.12 3.27 2.27
N GLY A 23 -14.16 1.98 1.90
CA GLY A 23 -13.74 1.52 0.58
C GLY A 23 -12.22 1.46 0.35
N TYR A 24 -11.36 1.72 1.35
CA TYR A 24 -9.91 1.61 1.18
C TYR A 24 -9.13 1.35 2.47
N TYR A 25 -7.88 0.93 2.34
CA TYR A 25 -6.92 0.87 3.44
C TYR A 25 -5.49 1.04 2.95
N VAL A 26 -4.58 1.38 3.86
CA VAL A 26 -3.14 1.51 3.58
C VAL A 26 -2.43 0.30 4.18
N SER A 27 -1.51 -0.30 3.45
CA SER A 27 -0.78 -1.51 3.84
C SER A 27 0.72 -1.27 3.69
N TYR A 28 1.48 -1.46 4.77
CA TYR A 28 2.93 -1.32 4.74
C TYR A 28 3.62 -2.69 4.86
N ASN A 29 4.62 -2.89 4.01
CA ASN A 29 5.43 -4.10 3.99
C ASN A 29 6.94 -3.74 4.02
N PRO A 30 7.67 -4.01 5.12
CA PRO A 30 9.12 -3.78 5.24
C PRO A 30 9.99 -4.85 4.54
N SER A 31 9.39 -5.74 3.74
CA SER A 31 10.07 -6.91 3.22
C SER A 31 10.81 -6.63 1.92
N ALA A 32 12.09 -6.29 2.04
CA ALA A 32 13.00 -6.25 0.90
C ALA A 32 13.08 -7.59 0.14
N ARG A 33 12.74 -8.72 0.78
CA ARG A 33 12.67 -10.02 0.10
C ARG A 33 11.52 -10.09 -0.91
N ASP A 34 10.38 -9.46 -0.61
CA ASP A 34 9.17 -9.59 -1.42
C ASP A 34 9.15 -8.57 -2.55
N TYR A 35 9.57 -7.33 -2.24
CA TYR A 35 9.46 -6.19 -3.14
C TYR A 35 10.82 -5.57 -3.50
N GLY A 36 11.94 -6.10 -2.99
CA GLY A 36 13.26 -5.50 -3.18
C GLY A 36 13.51 -4.26 -2.30
N VAL A 37 12.45 -3.65 -1.78
CA VAL A 37 12.43 -2.45 -0.94
C VAL A 37 11.20 -2.52 -0.03
N ASP A 38 11.17 -1.67 1.00
CA ASP A 38 9.93 -1.37 1.71
C ASP A 38 8.86 -0.88 0.74
N THR A 39 7.61 -1.23 0.97
CA THR A 39 6.50 -0.75 0.15
C THR A 39 5.33 -0.30 0.99
N THR A 40 4.64 0.72 0.49
CA THR A 40 3.39 1.20 1.07
C THR A 40 2.33 1.20 -0.02
N ALA A 41 1.27 0.43 0.20
CA ALA A 41 0.19 0.25 -0.76
C ALA A 41 -1.08 0.98 -0.30
N LEU A 42 -1.66 1.80 -1.19
CA LEU A 42 -3.05 2.21 -1.10
C LEU A 42 -3.91 1.13 -1.76
N VAL A 43 -4.72 0.45 -0.95
CA VAL A 43 -5.60 -0.61 -1.41
C VAL A 43 -7.03 -0.11 -1.47
N VAL A 44 -7.62 -0.11 -2.66
CA VAL A 44 -8.97 0.39 -2.92
C VAL A 44 -9.89 -0.77 -3.26
N ARG A 45 -11.03 -0.84 -2.57
CA ARG A 45 -12.10 -1.79 -2.84
C ARG A 45 -12.96 -1.27 -3.98
N VAL A 46 -12.98 -2.02 -5.08
CA VAL A 46 -13.79 -1.75 -6.28
C VAL A 46 -14.86 -2.83 -6.44
N ASP A 47 -15.71 -2.70 -7.46
CA ASP A 47 -16.75 -3.67 -7.80
C ASP A 47 -17.69 -4.00 -6.62
N ASN A 48 -18.16 -2.97 -5.91
CA ASN A 48 -18.95 -3.09 -4.68
C ASN A 48 -18.27 -3.92 -3.57
N GLY A 49 -16.93 -3.85 -3.49
CA GLY A 49 -16.15 -4.55 -2.48
C GLY A 49 -15.77 -5.99 -2.84
N ASN A 50 -16.01 -6.44 -4.06
CA ASN A 50 -15.65 -7.78 -4.52
C ASN A 50 -14.21 -7.91 -5.01
N ARG A 51 -13.52 -6.78 -5.23
CA ARG A 51 -12.14 -6.75 -5.71
C ARG A 51 -11.34 -5.67 -4.99
N ASP A 52 -10.10 -6.00 -4.65
CA ASP A 52 -9.09 -5.04 -4.17
C ASP A 52 -8.16 -4.68 -5.34
N VAL A 53 -7.90 -3.39 -5.52
CA VAL A 53 -6.87 -2.85 -6.42
C VAL A 53 -5.73 -2.30 -5.57
N TYR A 54 -4.49 -2.64 -5.91
CA TYR A 54 -3.30 -2.36 -5.12
C TYR A 54 -2.41 -1.34 -5.83
N TYR A 55 -2.43 -0.10 -5.35
CA TYR A 55 -1.50 0.94 -5.81
C TYR A 55 -0.30 0.98 -4.87
N ILE A 56 0.88 0.60 -5.35
CA ILE A 56 2.04 0.33 -4.51
C ILE A 56 3.13 1.36 -4.78
N LEU A 57 3.53 2.10 -3.75
CA LEU A 57 4.70 2.97 -3.78
C LEU A 57 5.92 2.26 -3.19
N SER A 58 7.09 2.55 -3.76
CA SER A 58 8.38 2.08 -3.27
C SER A 58 8.86 2.96 -2.12
N GLY A 59 8.84 2.43 -0.90
CA GLY A 59 9.24 3.14 0.31
C GLY A 59 8.24 3.01 1.46
N ASP A 60 8.59 3.62 2.59
CA ASP A 60 7.69 3.86 3.72
C ASP A 60 7.01 5.22 3.54
N HIS A 61 5.72 5.20 3.21
CA HIS A 61 4.86 6.37 3.03
C HIS A 61 3.77 6.43 4.11
N VAL A 62 3.95 5.70 5.22
CA VAL A 62 2.90 5.53 6.24
C VAL A 62 2.51 6.86 6.87
N GLU A 63 3.48 7.73 7.18
CA GLU A 63 3.22 9.03 7.79
C GLU A 63 2.39 9.93 6.85
N ASP A 64 2.74 9.98 5.57
CA ASP A 64 2.04 10.80 4.58
C ASP A 64 0.61 10.29 4.33
N TYR A 65 0.43 8.98 4.19
CA TYR A 65 -0.91 8.41 4.04
C TYR A 65 -1.76 8.58 5.31
N ASN A 66 -1.16 8.57 6.50
CA ASN A 66 -1.87 8.87 7.75
C ASN A 66 -2.38 10.31 7.80
N ALA A 67 -1.69 11.25 7.15
CA ALA A 67 -2.09 12.64 7.04
C ALA A 67 -3.23 12.90 6.03
N CYS A 68 -3.57 11.93 5.18
CA CYS A 68 -4.69 12.03 4.26
C CYS A 68 -6.03 11.93 5.00
N ASP A 69 -7.00 12.81 4.74
CA ASP A 69 -8.30 12.78 5.42
C ASP A 69 -9.33 11.87 4.71
N SER A 70 -9.16 11.66 3.40
CA SER A 70 -10.10 10.94 2.53
C SER A 70 -9.39 10.04 1.52
N LEU A 71 -10.15 9.20 0.81
CA LEU A 71 -9.63 8.42 -0.32
C LEU A 71 -9.10 9.36 -1.42
N ASP A 72 -9.80 10.45 -1.70
CA ASP A 72 -9.40 11.42 -2.73
C ASP A 72 -8.06 12.10 -2.38
N ASP A 73 -7.80 12.36 -1.10
CA ASP A 73 -6.50 12.87 -0.66
C ASP A 73 -5.39 11.83 -0.80
N CYS A 74 -5.67 10.57 -0.44
CA CYS A 74 -4.73 9.45 -0.65
C CYS A 74 -4.42 9.26 -2.15
N LEU A 75 -5.43 9.37 -3.02
CA LEU A 75 -5.26 9.25 -4.47
C LEU A 75 -4.47 10.43 -5.03
N ARG A 76 -4.70 11.65 -4.55
CA ARG A 76 -3.89 12.81 -4.91
C ARG A 76 -2.43 12.62 -4.53
N TYR A 77 -2.16 12.17 -3.30
CA TYR A 77 -0.81 11.84 -2.86
C TYR A 77 -0.16 10.78 -3.77
N LEU A 78 -0.89 9.72 -4.11
CA LEU A 78 -0.42 8.69 -5.04
C LEU A 78 -0.05 9.29 -6.42
N PHE A 79 -0.89 10.16 -6.98
CA PHE A 79 -0.64 10.79 -8.28
C PHE A 79 0.57 11.74 -8.24
N ASP A 80 0.76 12.45 -7.14
CA ASP A 80 1.92 13.32 -6.94
C ASP A 80 3.25 12.53 -6.81
N HIS A 81 3.16 11.21 -6.58
CA HIS A 81 4.30 10.29 -6.41
C HIS A 81 4.28 9.15 -7.45
N GLU A 82 3.70 9.37 -8.64
CA GLU A 82 3.63 8.38 -9.71
C GLU A 82 5.03 7.87 -10.14
N ASP A 83 6.05 8.72 -10.01
CA ASP A 83 7.45 8.37 -10.27
C ASP A 83 8.04 7.35 -9.27
N GLN A 84 7.39 7.13 -8.14
CA GLN A 84 7.78 6.19 -7.08
C GLN A 84 6.96 4.90 -7.10
N LEU A 85 6.06 4.73 -8.08
CA LEU A 85 5.31 3.49 -8.26
C LEU A 85 6.25 2.30 -8.36
N HIS A 86 5.97 1.30 -7.52
CA HIS A 86 6.63 0.02 -7.61
C HIS A 86 6.15 -0.72 -8.86
N HIS A 87 7.04 -1.45 -9.55
CA HIS A 87 6.71 -2.18 -10.79
C HIS A 87 5.61 -3.25 -10.64
N MET A 88 5.28 -3.65 -9.40
CA MET A 88 4.18 -4.58 -9.09
C MET A 88 2.86 -3.86 -8.79
N SER A 89 2.81 -2.53 -8.85
CA SER A 89 1.57 -1.77 -8.69
C SER A 89 0.60 -2.07 -9.82
N GLU A 90 -0.70 -2.08 -9.51
CA GLU A 90 -1.74 -2.02 -10.53
C GLU A 90 -1.66 -0.69 -11.31
N PRO A 91 -2.07 -0.66 -12.59
CA PRO A 91 -2.10 0.56 -13.39
C PRO A 91 -2.99 1.65 -12.78
N ILE A 92 -2.47 2.88 -12.69
CA ILE A 92 -3.16 4.06 -12.12
C ILE A 92 -4.43 4.46 -12.88
N GLU A 93 -4.64 3.97 -14.09
CA GLU A 93 -5.86 4.22 -14.87
C GLU A 93 -7.15 3.81 -14.14
N HIS A 94 -7.08 2.84 -13.23
CA HIS A 94 -8.21 2.43 -12.37
C HIS A 94 -8.48 3.36 -11.19
N ALA A 95 -7.57 4.30 -10.91
CA ALA A 95 -7.64 5.22 -9.77
C ALA A 95 -8.16 6.61 -10.16
N ARG A 96 -8.18 6.95 -11.46
CA ARG A 96 -8.65 8.24 -11.93
C ARG A 96 -10.18 8.24 -12.01
N PRO A 97 -10.88 9.21 -11.38
CA PRO A 97 -12.30 9.39 -11.64
C PRO A 97 -12.52 9.77 -13.11
N SER A 98 -13.55 9.17 -13.72
CA SER A 98 -13.99 9.40 -15.11
C SER A 98 -14.38 10.85 -15.40
#